data_AF-A0A1A8Q3F2-F1
#
_entry.id   AF-A0A1A8Q3F2-F1
#
_cell.length_a   1.000
_cell.length_b   1.000
_cell.length_c   1.000
_cell.angle_alpha   90.00
_cell.angle_beta   90.00
_cell.angle_gamma   90.00
#
_symmetry.space_group_name_H-M   'P 1'
#
loop_
_entity.id
_entity.type
_entity.pdbx_description
1 polymer ?
#
loop_
_entity_poly.entity_id
_entity_poly.type
_entity_poly.pdbx_seq_one_letter_code
_entity_poly.pdbx_strand_id
1 'polypeptide(L)'
;RWNTPVMVAWGLALVLSIPQVFIFSRSEVAPGEYECWGHFAEPWGLKAYVTWMTVAVFLLPALIITICQIRIFREIHNNIYLKSERMVM
;
A
#
# COMPACT_ATOMS: atom_id res chain seq x y z
N ARG A 1 -22.57 -6.02 -13.81
CA ARG A 1 -21.32 -6.83 -13.77
C ARG A 1 -20.51 -6.33 -12.61
N TRP A 2 -20.37 -7.12 -11.54
CA TRP A 2 -19.62 -6.71 -10.35
C TRP A 2 -18.16 -7.16 -10.50
N ASN A 3 -17.23 -6.24 -10.34
CA ASN A 3 -15.79 -6.54 -10.39
C ASN A 3 -15.34 -6.96 -9.00
N THR A 4 -15.46 -8.25 -8.66
CA THR A 4 -15.07 -8.84 -7.37
C THR A 4 -13.71 -8.35 -6.84
N PRO A 5 -12.60 -8.37 -7.59
CA PRO A 5 -11.31 -7.90 -7.07
C PRO A 5 -11.32 -6.40 -6.72
N VAL A 6 -12.05 -5.59 -7.49
CA VAL A 6 -12.19 -4.15 -7.22
C VAL A 6 -13.00 -3.93 -5.95
N MET A 7 -14.12 -4.64 -5.78
CA MET A 7 -14.92 -4.55 -4.55
C MET A 7 -14.12 -4.96 -3.31
N VAL A 8 -13.34 -6.04 -3.42
CA VAL A 8 -12.48 -6.50 -2.33
C VAL A 8 -11.43 -5.44 -2.00
N ALA A 9 -10.77 -4.86 -3.00
CA ALA A 9 -9.78 -3.80 -2.79
C ALA A 9 -10.39 -2.57 -2.09
N TRP A 10 -11.56 -2.11 -2.53
CA TRP A 10 -12.27 -0.99 -1.89
C TRP A 10 -12.72 -1.33 -0.46
N GLY A 11 -13.24 -2.53 -0.24
CA GLY A 11 -13.64 -3.00 1.09
C GLY A 11 -12.45 -3.06 2.06
N LEU A 12 -11.33 -3.62 1.63
CA LEU A 12 -10.08 -3.64 2.41
C LEU A 12 -9.58 -2.21 2.69
N ALA A 13 -9.60 -1.32 1.71
CA ALA A 13 -9.19 0.06 1.90
C ALA A 13 -10.05 0.77 2.96
N LEU A 14 -11.37 0.58 2.93
CA LEU A 14 -12.28 1.14 3.94
C LEU A 14 -11.98 0.60 5.34
N VAL A 15 -11.81 -0.72 5.48
CA VAL A 15 -11.54 -1.38 6.77
C VAL A 15 -10.19 -0.93 7.34
N LEU A 16 -9.14 -0.91 6.52
CA LEU A 16 -7.80 -0.53 6.96
C LEU A 16 -7.68 0.96 7.32
N SER A 17 -8.58 1.81 6.80
CA SER A 17 -8.64 3.24 7.13
C SER A 17 -9.44 3.56 8.39
N ILE A 18 -10.16 2.60 8.98
CA ILE A 18 -10.95 2.81 10.22
C ILE A 18 -10.14 3.49 11.36
N PRO A 19 -8.88 3.11 11.64
CA PRO A 19 -8.09 3.75 12.69
C PRO A 19 -7.91 5.26 12.50
N GLN A 20 -7.90 5.75 11.25
CA GLN A 20 -7.72 7.18 10.96
C GLN A 20 -8.86 8.03 11.53
N VAL A 21 -10.09 7.49 11.58
CA VAL A 21 -11.26 8.20 12.13
C VAL A 21 -11.15 8.41 13.64
N PHE A 22 -10.45 7.51 14.35
CA PHE A 22 -10.26 7.61 15.80
C PHE A 22 -9.00 8.38 16.20
N ILE A 23 -7.98 8.40 15.35
CA ILE A 23 -6.70 9.07 15.63
C ILE A 23 -6.79 10.56 15.36
N PHE A 24 -7.42 10.97 14.25
CA PHE A 24 -7.44 12.36 13.81
C PHE A 24 -8.71 13.06 14.27
N SER A 25 -8.54 14.08 15.10
CA SER A 25 -9.62 14.92 15.59
C SER A 25 -9.22 16.39 15.57
N ARG A 26 -10.22 17.29 15.61
CA ARG A 26 -9.96 18.71 15.76
C ARG A 26 -9.40 18.99 17.16
N SER A 27 -8.21 19.55 17.22
CA SER A 27 -7.49 19.85 18.45
C SER A 27 -6.94 21.27 18.40
N GLU A 28 -6.94 21.95 19.54
CA GLU A 28 -6.29 23.26 19.67
C GLU A 28 -4.77 23.05 19.74
N VAL A 29 -4.03 23.56 18.76
CA VAL A 29 -2.56 23.40 18.67
C VAL A 29 -1.81 24.63 19.19
N ALA A 30 -2.45 25.80 19.12
CA ALA A 30 -2.01 27.05 19.72
C ALA A 30 -3.25 27.88 20.13
N PRO A 31 -3.11 28.91 20.98
CA PRO A 31 -4.26 29.68 21.45
C PRO A 31 -5.09 30.25 20.30
N GLY A 32 -6.32 29.74 20.12
CA GLY A 32 -7.22 30.12 19.04
C GLY A 32 -6.98 29.44 17.68
N GLU A 33 -5.95 28.58 17.55
CA GLU A 33 -5.64 27.82 16.35
C GLU A 33 -6.04 26.35 16.50
N TYR A 34 -6.96 25.89 15.64
CA TYR A 34 -7.48 24.52 15.65
C TYR A 34 -7.05 23.79 14.39
N GLU A 35 -6.38 22.65 14.55
CA GLU A 35 -5.98 21.79 13.45
C GLU A 35 -6.51 20.36 13.62
N CYS A 36 -6.56 19.60 12.53
CA CYS A 36 -6.83 18.18 12.58
C CYS A 36 -5.54 17.47 13.02
N TRP A 37 -5.47 17.08 14.29
CA TRP A 37 -4.26 16.53 14.89
C TRP A 37 -4.50 15.10 15.37
N GLY A 38 -3.43 14.30 15.34
CA GLY A 38 -3.44 12.92 15.81
C GLY A 38 -3.30 12.83 17.33
N HIS A 39 -4.29 12.27 18.03
CA HIS A 39 -4.16 11.98 19.45
C HIS A 39 -3.80 10.50 19.66
N PHE A 40 -2.64 10.24 20.23
CA PHE A 40 -2.19 8.90 20.59
C PHE A 40 -2.26 8.74 22.11
N ALA A 41 -2.91 7.68 22.59
CA ALA A 41 -3.00 7.39 24.03
C ALA A 41 -1.63 7.01 24.61
N GLU A 42 -0.85 6.26 23.84
CA GLU A 42 0.45 5.74 24.23
C GLU A 42 1.59 6.45 23.50
N PRO A 43 2.77 6.63 24.14
CA PRO A 43 3.92 7.35 23.54
C PRO A 43 4.49 6.64 22.32
N TRP A 44 4.31 5.32 22.19
CA TRP A 44 4.73 4.54 21.03
C TRP A 44 3.68 4.51 19.90
N GLY A 45 2.48 5.04 20.14
CA GLY A 45 1.35 4.97 19.21
C GLY A 45 1.64 5.64 17.87
N LEU A 46 2.25 6.83 17.89
CA LEU A 46 2.64 7.55 16.67
C LEU A 46 3.64 6.74 15.83
N LYS A 47 4.65 6.17 16.47
CA LYS A 47 5.68 5.35 15.81
C LYS A 47 5.04 4.11 15.16
N ALA A 48 4.20 3.40 15.90
CA ALA A 48 3.49 2.22 15.40
C ALA A 48 2.58 2.56 14.21
N TYR A 49 1.82 3.65 14.30
CA TYR A 49 0.94 4.12 13.22
C TYR A 49 1.70 4.44 11.93
N VAL A 50 2.77 5.23 12.03
CA VAL A 50 3.58 5.61 10.85
C VAL A 50 4.23 4.38 10.22
N THR A 51 4.79 3.47 11.03
CA THR A 51 5.35 2.21 10.52
C THR A 51 4.30 1.37 9.81
N TRP A 52 3.13 1.18 10.42
CA TRP A 52 2.02 0.42 9.83
C TRP A 52 1.58 0.99 8.48
N MET A 53 1.33 2.30 8.42
CA MET A 53 0.92 2.98 7.18
C MET A 53 1.97 2.84 6.08
N THR A 54 3.24 2.98 6.42
CA THR A 54 4.35 2.84 5.47
C THR A 54 4.42 1.42 4.90
N VAL A 55 4.27 0.41 5.76
CA VAL A 55 4.26 -1.00 5.32
C VAL A 55 3.07 -1.29 4.41
N ALA A 56 1.87 -0.89 4.82
CA ALA A 56 0.62 -1.23 4.14
C ALA A 56 0.42 -0.48 2.82
N VAL A 57 0.75 0.82 2.77
CA VAL A 57 0.46 1.68 1.60
C VAL A 57 1.62 1.76 0.62
N PHE A 58 2.86 1.55 1.09
CA PHE A 58 4.04 1.71 0.24
C PHE A 58 4.82 0.40 0.05
N LEU A 59 5.35 -0.19 1.12
CA LEU A 59 6.29 -1.31 1.00
C LEU A 59 5.64 -2.57 0.41
N LEU A 60 4.46 -2.95 0.92
CA LEU A 60 3.76 -4.14 0.45
C LEU A 60 3.31 -4.02 -1.02
N PRO A 61 2.66 -2.91 -1.45
CA PRO A 61 2.36 -2.69 -2.86
C PRO A 61 3.60 -2.66 -3.76
N ALA A 62 4.68 -1.98 -3.34
CA ALA A 62 5.92 -1.92 -4.11
C ALA A 62 6.57 -3.31 -4.29
N LEU A 63 6.56 -4.14 -3.25
CA LEU A 63 7.06 -5.51 -3.30
C LEU A 63 6.24 -6.37 -4.28
N ILE A 64 4.91 -6.29 -4.20
CA ILE A 64 4.01 -7.02 -5.11
C ILE A 64 4.30 -6.63 -6.56
N ILE A 65 4.36 -5.33 -6.85
CA ILE A 65 4.65 -4.83 -8.21
C ILE A 65 6.03 -5.33 -8.67
N THR A 66 7.05 -5.23 -7.82
CA THR A 66 8.40 -5.68 -8.14
C THR A 66 8.44 -7.17 -8.49
N ILE A 67 7.79 -8.03 -7.69
CA ILE A 67 7.72 -9.47 -7.97
C ILE A 67 7.00 -9.74 -9.29
N CYS A 68 5.87 -9.06 -9.54
CA CYS A 68 5.15 -9.17 -10.80
C CYS A 68 6.03 -8.78 -11.99
N GLN A 69 6.74 -7.64 -11.90
CA GLN A 69 7.64 -7.17 -12.95
C GLN A 69 8.79 -8.15 -13.18
N ILE A 70 9.44 -8.66 -12.14
CA ILE A 70 10.51 -9.66 -12.27
C ILE A 70 10.02 -10.91 -13.01
N ARG A 71 8.82 -11.40 -12.68
CA ARG A 71 8.25 -12.57 -13.35
C ARG A 71 7.94 -12.30 -14.82
N ILE A 72 7.37 -11.14 -15.13
CA ILE A 72 7.09 -10.73 -16.51
C ILE A 72 8.38 -10.65 -17.32
N PHE A 73 9.41 -10.00 -16.79
CA PHE A 73 10.70 -9.90 -17.48
C PHE A 73 11.38 -11.26 -17.69
N ARG A 74 11.35 -12.15 -16.69
CA ARG A 74 11.87 -13.52 -16.84
C ARG A 74 11.15 -14.29 -17.94
N GLU A 75 9.83 -14.22 -17.97
CA GLU A 75 9.03 -14.91 -18.99
C GLU A 75 9.34 -14.39 -20.39
N ILE A 76 9.41 -13.06 -20.55
CA ILE A 76 9.76 -12.42 -21.83
C ILE A 76 11.17 -12.85 -22.27
N HIS A 77 12.15 -12.80 -21.37
CA HIS A 77 13.52 -13.19 -21.67
C HIS A 77 13.61 -14.65 -22.13
N ASN A 78 12.96 -15.57 -21.40
CA ASN A 78 12.93 -16.99 -21.75
C ASN A 78 12.28 -17.23 -23.12
N ASN A 79 11.16 -16.54 -23.41
CA ASN A 79 10.46 -16.67 -24.68
C ASN A 79 11.31 -16.15 -25.85
N ILE A 80 12.00 -15.02 -25.68
CA ILE A 80 12.90 -14.48 -26.70
C ILE A 80 14.08 -15.42 -26.95
N TYR A 81 14.71 -15.94 -25.90
CA TYR A 81 15.84 -16.87 -26.02
C TYR A 81 15.44 -18.18 -26.72
N LEU A 82 14.32 -18.80 -26.31
CA LEU A 82 13.78 -20.00 -26.96
C LEU A 82 13.41 -19.77 -28.44
N LYS A 83 12.88 -18.58 -28.76
CA LYS A 83 12.60 -18.19 -30.15
C LYS A 83 13.88 -18.00 -30.96
N SER A 84 14.95 -17.48 -30.35
CA SER A 84 16.26 -17.32 -30.99
C SER A 84 16.87 -18.67 -31.34
N GLU A 85 16.89 -19.64 -30.42
CA GLU A 85 17.45 -20.97 -30.68
C GLU A 85 16.71 -21.72 -31.81
N ARG A 86 15.38 -21.60 -31.86
CA ARG A 86 14.57 -22.18 -32.96
C ARG A 86 14.88 -21.57 -34.33
N MET A 87 15.35 -20.33 -34.38
CA MET A 87 15.62 -19.63 -35.66
C MET A 87 17.05 -19.88 -36.17
N VAL A 88 17.94 -20.30 -35.29
CA VAL A 88 19.34 -20.63 -35.59
C VAL A 88 19.51 -22.10 -36.02
N MET A 89 18.56 -22.98 -35.65
CA MET A 89 18.49 -24.38 -36.04
C MET A 89 17.58 -24.58 -37.26
#